data_AF-U5DB80-F1
#
_entry.id   AF-U5DB80-F1
#
_cell.length_a   1.000
_cell.length_b   1.000
_cell.length_c   1.000
_cell.angle_alpha   90.00
_cell.angle_beta   90.00
_cell.angle_gamma   90.00
#
_symmetry.space_group_name_H-M   'P 1'
#
loop_
_entity.id
_entity.type
_entity.pdbx_description
1 polymer ?
#
loop_
_entity_poly.entity_id
_entity_poly.type
_entity_poly.pdbx_seq_one_letter_code
_entity_poly.pdbx_strand_id
1 'polypeptide(L)'
;MEWNPTDVEDKLHLQFKSEEMLRLALTDLSYAEQANEPETNNIRLEYLGRSVLELAIADYLYRFCPYLETGKCARLVEKLAGSDRLTSLWFHLDLGNTYPFLAASESRPLLRKQAQNPFEKTLRAVVGAIHRDRGYVQARNWLQKHLIAPLLEKHLKKITERKEPEKQLRWLGDLLLPAILDDHLFEMLPEVDVDLLCALRRALTTNAFQTTWAQHLTDADRERLLNPRGTKPVQMLLAQAFLDYSSENEKLAFRQARDWFVERFLDKEAILREAIVRLQARGVPQKWLVHNVLGYSSKDYHDGRDRLQEILTGKSAKQNAEEKQGEEE
;
A
#
# COMPACT_ATOMS: atom_id res chain seq x y z
N MET A 1 -28.44 12.38 9.07
CA MET A 1 -28.29 12.76 7.64
C MET A 1 -28.17 11.45 6.89
N GLU A 2 -29.05 11.18 5.93
CA GLU A 2 -28.88 10.00 5.07
C GLU A 2 -27.63 10.22 4.22
N TRP A 3 -26.72 9.24 4.22
CA TRP A 3 -25.49 9.29 3.45
C TRP A 3 -25.83 9.10 1.96
N ASN A 4 -25.29 9.97 1.11
CA ASN A 4 -25.41 9.87 -0.34
C ASN A 4 -24.01 9.98 -0.96
N PRO A 5 -23.48 8.91 -1.59
CA PRO A 5 -22.13 8.94 -2.15
C PRO A 5 -21.96 9.96 -3.28
N THR A 6 -23.01 10.27 -4.03
CA THR A 6 -22.96 11.18 -5.18
C THR A 6 -22.45 12.58 -4.81
N ASP A 7 -22.78 13.06 -3.61
CA ASP A 7 -22.33 14.36 -3.10
C ASP A 7 -20.80 14.49 -3.02
N VAL A 8 -20.11 13.35 -2.86
CA VAL A 8 -18.65 13.26 -2.82
C VAL A 8 -18.08 12.80 -4.16
N GLU A 9 -18.72 11.84 -4.84
CA GLU A 9 -18.26 11.33 -6.14
C GLU A 9 -18.22 12.43 -7.22
N ASP A 10 -19.20 13.34 -7.21
CA ASP A 10 -19.24 14.48 -8.13
C ASP A 10 -18.05 15.42 -7.93
N LYS A 11 -17.68 15.65 -6.67
CA LYS A 11 -16.52 16.46 -6.26
C LYS A 11 -15.19 15.79 -6.58
N LEU A 12 -15.13 14.47 -6.41
CA LEU A 12 -13.99 13.67 -6.82
C LEU A 12 -13.89 13.51 -8.34
N HIS A 13 -14.96 13.81 -9.08
CA HIS A 13 -15.12 13.49 -10.51
C HIS A 13 -14.82 12.01 -10.80
N LEU A 14 -15.21 11.13 -9.87
CA LEU A 14 -14.97 9.70 -9.93
C LEU A 14 -16.10 8.98 -9.18
N GLN A 15 -16.79 8.11 -9.90
CA GLN A 15 -17.76 7.19 -9.33
C GLN A 15 -17.03 5.99 -8.73
N PHE A 16 -17.47 5.47 -7.59
CA PHE A 16 -17.02 4.21 -6.98
C PHE A 16 -17.89 3.04 -7.47
N LYS A 17 -17.41 1.81 -7.33
CA LYS A 17 -18.25 0.61 -7.52
C LYS A 17 -18.90 0.21 -6.20
N SER A 18 -18.15 0.38 -5.11
CA SER A 18 -18.60 0.13 -3.75
C SER A 18 -18.79 1.45 -3.00
N GLU A 19 -20.03 1.77 -2.67
CA GLU A 19 -20.38 2.89 -1.79
C GLU A 19 -19.72 2.72 -0.41
N GLU A 20 -19.69 1.51 0.12
CA GLU A 20 -19.07 1.20 1.42
C GLU A 20 -17.56 1.49 1.42
N MET A 21 -16.88 1.30 0.28
CA MET A 21 -15.46 1.63 0.16
C MET A 21 -15.22 3.14 0.25
N LEU A 22 -16.07 3.95 -0.38
CA LEU A 22 -16.01 5.40 -0.27
C LEU A 22 -16.38 5.86 1.13
N ARG A 23 -17.44 5.29 1.72
CA ARG A 23 -17.85 5.56 3.10
C ARG A 23 -16.69 5.30 4.06
N LEU A 24 -16.08 4.11 4.01
CA LEU A 24 -14.95 3.73 4.85
C LEU A 24 -13.76 4.69 4.68
N ALA A 25 -13.45 5.10 3.46
CA ALA A 25 -12.37 6.06 3.20
C ALA A 25 -12.60 7.44 3.86
N LEU A 26 -13.88 7.81 4.01
CA LEU A 26 -14.32 9.05 4.63
C LEU A 26 -14.55 8.91 6.14
N THR A 27 -14.51 7.71 6.72
CA THR A 27 -14.72 7.51 8.16
C THR A 27 -13.45 7.80 8.93
N ASP A 28 -13.35 9.00 9.51
CA ASP A 28 -12.27 9.37 10.41
C ASP A 28 -12.31 8.53 11.70
N LEU A 29 -11.14 8.23 12.28
CA LEU A 29 -11.06 7.52 13.56
C LEU A 29 -11.88 8.24 14.64
N SER A 30 -11.85 9.57 14.69
CA SER A 30 -12.62 10.34 15.68
C SER A 30 -14.14 10.10 15.58
N TYR A 31 -14.66 9.94 14.36
CA TYR A 31 -16.07 9.62 14.13
C TYR A 31 -16.37 8.17 14.51
N ALA A 32 -15.49 7.24 14.14
CA ALA A 32 -15.61 5.82 14.46
C ALA A 32 -15.63 5.57 15.98
N GLU A 33 -14.75 6.25 16.74
CA GLU A 33 -14.73 6.22 18.20
C GLU A 33 -16.02 6.78 18.81
N GLN A 34 -16.53 7.90 18.29
CA GLN A 34 -17.80 8.48 18.75
C GLN A 34 -18.99 7.55 18.48
N ALA A 35 -18.95 6.79 17.38
CA ALA A 35 -19.95 5.79 17.03
C ALA A 35 -19.78 4.46 17.78
N ASN A 36 -18.75 4.32 18.63
CA ASN A 36 -18.38 3.08 19.32
C ASN A 36 -18.08 1.91 18.36
N GLU A 37 -17.48 2.23 17.21
CA GLU A 37 -17.01 1.29 16.17
C GLU A 37 -15.57 1.64 15.74
N PRO A 38 -14.60 1.75 16.66
CA PRO A 38 -13.27 2.27 16.38
C PRO A 38 -12.51 1.48 15.31
N GLU A 39 -12.85 0.21 15.05
CA GLU A 39 -12.32 -0.62 13.97
C GLU A 39 -12.78 -0.20 12.57
N THR A 40 -13.93 0.47 12.44
CA THR A 40 -14.52 0.89 11.16
C THR A 40 -14.02 2.28 10.79
N ASN A 41 -12.74 2.40 10.48
CA ASN A 41 -12.09 3.68 10.20
C ASN A 41 -11.17 3.62 8.95
N ASN A 42 -10.74 4.79 8.49
CA ASN A 42 -9.98 4.95 7.27
C ASN A 42 -8.45 4.74 7.38
N ILE A 43 -7.91 4.42 8.56
CA ILE A 43 -6.44 4.38 8.80
C ILE A 43 -5.75 3.32 7.94
N ARG A 44 -6.36 2.13 7.75
CA ARG A 44 -5.80 1.11 6.86
C ARG A 44 -5.76 1.59 5.41
N LEU A 45 -6.81 2.29 4.95
CA LEU A 45 -6.85 2.88 3.62
C LEU A 45 -5.85 4.03 3.47
N GLU A 46 -5.63 4.84 4.52
CA GLU A 46 -4.59 5.87 4.55
C GLU A 46 -3.21 5.25 4.32
N TYR A 47 -2.91 4.17 5.04
CA TYR A 47 -1.66 3.43 4.92
C TYR A 47 -1.40 2.97 3.48
N LEU A 48 -2.36 2.28 2.87
CA LEU A 48 -2.27 1.82 1.49
C LEU A 48 -2.17 2.99 0.49
N GLY A 49 -3.03 4.00 0.67
CA GLY A 49 -3.09 5.16 -0.20
C GLY A 49 -1.82 6.00 -0.17
N ARG A 50 -1.04 5.96 0.92
CA ARG A 50 0.25 6.66 1.01
C ARG A 50 1.26 6.14 -0.01
N SER A 51 1.49 4.84 -0.06
CA SER A 51 2.47 4.26 -0.98
C SER A 51 1.96 4.27 -2.43
N VAL A 52 0.66 4.12 -2.65
CA VAL A 52 0.04 4.32 -3.98
C VAL A 52 0.24 5.76 -4.48
N LEU A 53 0.03 6.77 -3.63
CA LEU A 53 0.24 8.18 -3.94
C LEU A 53 1.69 8.45 -4.32
N GLU A 54 2.64 8.02 -3.48
CA GLU A 54 4.07 8.21 -3.72
C GLU A 54 4.51 7.54 -5.02
N LEU A 55 4.05 6.31 -5.28
CA LEU A 55 4.33 5.60 -6.52
C LEU A 55 3.72 6.30 -7.74
N ALA A 56 2.49 6.80 -7.67
CA ALA A 56 1.87 7.51 -8.79
C ALA A 56 2.64 8.80 -9.16
N ILE A 57 3.13 9.54 -8.17
CA ILE A 57 3.99 10.70 -8.41
C ILE A 57 5.33 10.25 -9.00
N ALA A 58 5.93 9.18 -8.48
CA ALA A 58 7.20 8.66 -8.98
C ALA A 58 7.10 8.14 -10.43
N ASP A 59 6.03 7.41 -10.77
CA ASP A 59 5.73 6.92 -12.12
C ASP A 59 5.61 8.11 -13.10
N TYR A 60 4.86 9.15 -12.72
CA TYR A 60 4.75 10.36 -13.53
C TYR A 60 6.12 11.03 -13.76
N LEU A 61 6.89 11.26 -12.69
CA LEU A 61 8.21 11.90 -12.81
C LEU A 61 9.18 11.04 -13.63
N TYR A 62 9.13 9.72 -13.48
CA TYR A 62 9.95 8.80 -14.27
C TYR A 62 9.62 8.87 -15.76
N ARG A 63 8.34 9.01 -16.14
CA ARG A 63 7.91 9.07 -17.54
C ARG A 63 8.11 10.43 -18.18
N PHE A 64 7.84 11.51 -17.47
CA PHE A 64 7.75 12.86 -18.04
C PHE A 64 8.91 13.78 -17.67
N CYS A 65 9.73 13.42 -16.69
CA CYS A 65 10.86 14.24 -16.23
C CYS A 65 12.22 13.52 -16.32
N PRO A 66 12.59 12.91 -17.47
CA PRO A 66 13.84 12.15 -17.59
C PRO A 66 15.10 13.01 -17.37
N TYR A 67 14.99 14.32 -17.56
CA TYR A 67 16.05 15.31 -17.38
C TYR A 67 16.35 15.68 -15.91
N LEU A 68 15.55 15.21 -14.95
CA LEU A 68 15.77 15.48 -13.53
C LEU A 68 16.69 14.44 -12.90
N GLU A 69 17.58 14.89 -12.02
CA GLU A 69 18.37 14.01 -11.15
C GLU A 69 17.45 13.35 -10.12
N THR A 70 17.78 12.12 -9.72
CA THR A 70 16.98 11.33 -8.75
C THR A 70 16.71 12.10 -7.46
N GLY A 71 17.69 12.86 -6.95
CA GLY A 71 17.51 13.68 -5.75
C GLY A 71 16.47 14.80 -5.91
N LYS A 72 16.31 15.36 -7.11
CA LYS A 72 15.26 16.34 -7.40
C LYS A 72 13.89 15.68 -7.51
N CYS A 73 13.82 14.50 -8.12
CA CYS A 73 12.60 13.70 -8.17
C CYS A 73 12.09 13.34 -6.77
N ALA A 74 12.98 12.87 -5.89
CA ALA A 74 12.64 12.56 -4.49
C ALA A 74 12.04 13.77 -3.75
N ARG A 75 12.67 14.94 -3.86
CA ARG A 75 12.14 16.19 -3.26
C ARG A 75 10.77 16.61 -3.83
N LEU A 76 10.51 16.32 -5.10
CA LEU A 76 9.20 16.58 -5.71
C LEU A 76 8.13 15.63 -5.16
N VAL A 77 8.45 14.35 -4.97
CA VAL A 77 7.55 13.39 -4.31
C VAL A 77 7.21 13.87 -2.90
N GLU A 78 8.22 14.18 -2.07
CA GLU A 78 8.02 14.68 -0.70
C GLU A 78 7.12 15.93 -0.68
N LYS A 79 7.37 16.89 -1.60
CA LYS A 79 6.59 18.12 -1.68
C LYS A 79 5.14 17.88 -2.12
N LEU A 80 4.91 17.01 -3.09
CA LEU A 80 3.58 16.73 -3.64
C LEU A 80 2.73 15.85 -2.72
N ALA A 81 3.36 14.89 -2.03
CA ALA A 81 2.71 14.02 -1.06
C ALA A 81 2.60 14.64 0.35
N GLY A 82 3.13 15.85 0.56
CA GLY A 82 3.15 16.54 1.83
C GLY A 82 1.78 17.11 2.26
N SER A 83 1.60 17.24 3.58
CA SER A 83 0.34 17.63 4.22
C SER A 83 -0.32 18.87 3.61
N ASP A 84 0.44 19.96 3.45
CA ASP A 84 -0.08 21.21 2.91
C ASP A 84 -0.69 21.05 1.52
N ARG A 85 -0.11 20.18 0.68
CA ARG A 85 -0.58 19.95 -0.69
C ARG A 85 -1.83 19.12 -0.71
N LEU A 86 -1.85 18.02 0.03
CA LEU A 86 -3.01 17.14 0.12
C LEU A 86 -4.19 17.87 0.76
N THR A 87 -3.94 18.62 1.83
CA THR A 87 -4.95 19.51 2.44
C THR A 87 -5.45 20.53 1.43
N SER A 88 -4.56 21.22 0.71
CA SER A 88 -4.99 22.20 -0.30
C SER A 88 -5.84 21.58 -1.40
N LEU A 89 -5.50 20.36 -1.85
CA LEU A 89 -6.29 19.63 -2.84
C LEU A 89 -7.68 19.26 -2.29
N TRP A 90 -7.78 18.77 -1.06
CA TRP A 90 -9.07 18.49 -0.41
C TRP A 90 -10.03 19.68 -0.46
N PHE A 91 -9.53 20.89 -0.16
CA PHE A 91 -10.34 22.10 -0.25
C PHE A 91 -10.62 22.56 -1.70
N HIS A 92 -9.71 22.33 -2.65
CA HIS A 92 -9.95 22.63 -4.07
C HIS A 92 -10.99 21.71 -4.70
N LEU A 93 -11.18 20.49 -4.17
CA LEU A 93 -12.25 19.58 -4.56
C LEU A 93 -13.58 19.92 -3.87
N ASP A 94 -13.69 21.07 -3.19
CA ASP A 94 -14.86 21.46 -2.41
C ASP A 94 -15.29 20.44 -1.32
N LEU A 95 -14.37 19.56 -0.89
CA LEU A 95 -14.60 18.59 0.18
C LEU A 95 -14.38 19.20 1.58
N GLY A 96 -13.78 20.40 1.66
CA GLY A 96 -13.59 21.12 2.93
C GLY A 96 -14.89 21.34 3.69
N ASN A 97 -15.98 21.60 2.97
CA ASN A 97 -17.32 21.79 3.54
C ASN A 97 -18.16 20.50 3.57
N THR A 98 -17.65 19.40 3.02
CA THR A 98 -18.34 18.10 2.98
C THR A 98 -17.39 17.00 3.45
N TYR A 99 -17.24 16.88 4.77
CA TYR A 99 -16.56 15.76 5.42
C TYR A 99 -17.55 15.10 6.40
N PRO A 100 -18.38 14.16 5.93
CA PRO A 100 -19.57 13.71 6.65
C PRO A 100 -19.27 12.89 7.90
N PHE A 101 -18.17 12.13 7.90
CA PHE A 101 -17.81 11.22 8.99
C PHE A 101 -16.52 11.69 9.69
N LEU A 102 -16.55 12.94 10.15
CA LEU A 102 -15.51 13.53 11.00
C LEU A 102 -16.18 14.06 12.28
N ALA A 103 -15.75 13.55 13.44
CA ALA A 103 -16.14 14.14 14.71
C ALA A 103 -15.30 15.41 14.95
N ALA A 104 -15.82 16.55 14.50
CA ALA A 104 -15.15 17.83 14.64
C ALA A 104 -15.78 18.66 15.78
N SER A 105 -15.02 18.86 16.86
CA SER A 105 -15.36 19.84 17.90
C SER A 105 -15.05 21.28 17.48
N GLU A 106 -14.08 21.46 16.56
CA GLU A 106 -13.65 22.74 16.01
C GLU A 106 -14.15 22.96 14.58
N SER A 107 -14.25 24.23 14.15
CA SER A 107 -14.57 24.54 12.76
C SER A 107 -13.49 24.06 11.79
N ARG A 108 -13.89 23.54 10.63
CA ARG A 108 -12.99 22.97 9.61
C ARG A 108 -11.88 23.93 9.11
N PRO A 109 -12.11 25.25 8.96
CA PRO A 109 -11.04 26.19 8.65
C PRO A 109 -9.94 26.29 9.73
N LEU A 110 -10.25 26.00 11.00
CA LEU A 110 -9.27 25.95 12.08
C LEU A 110 -8.49 24.64 12.03
N LEU A 111 -9.17 23.50 11.86
CA LEU A 111 -8.54 22.19 11.67
C LEU A 111 -7.53 22.21 10.52
N ARG A 112 -7.82 22.93 9.43
CA ARG A 112 -6.91 23.08 8.28
C ARG A 112 -5.54 23.66 8.66
N LYS A 113 -5.48 24.50 9.70
CA LYS A 113 -4.24 25.15 10.14
C LYS A 113 -3.39 24.28 11.06
N GLN A 114 -3.93 23.15 11.52
CA GLN A 114 -3.20 22.23 12.37
C GLN A 114 -2.17 21.45 11.54
N ALA A 115 -0.98 21.26 12.11
CA ALA A 115 0.11 20.53 11.46
C ALA A 115 -0.26 19.06 11.15
N GLN A 116 -1.15 18.46 11.96
CA GLN A 116 -1.72 17.14 11.72
C GLN A 116 -3.23 17.29 11.53
N ASN A 117 -3.65 17.67 10.34
CA ASN A 117 -5.07 17.79 10.03
C ASN A 117 -5.61 16.47 9.44
N PRO A 118 -6.92 16.19 9.61
CA PRO A 118 -7.50 14.94 9.11
C PRO A 118 -7.60 14.93 7.58
N PHE A 119 -7.72 16.09 6.92
CA PHE A 119 -7.95 16.20 5.47
C PHE A 119 -6.85 15.53 4.63
N GLU A 120 -5.58 15.71 5.00
CA GLU A 120 -4.46 15.02 4.37
C GLU A 120 -4.60 13.49 4.46
N LYS A 121 -4.89 12.99 5.66
CA LYS A 121 -5.00 11.55 5.93
C LYS A 121 -6.17 10.95 5.16
N THR A 122 -7.33 11.60 5.20
CA THR A 122 -8.52 11.18 4.46
C THR A 122 -8.28 11.22 2.97
N LEU A 123 -7.55 12.22 2.44
CA LEU A 123 -7.24 12.25 1.02
C LEU A 123 -6.37 11.04 0.62
N ARG A 124 -5.40 10.64 1.45
CA ARG A 124 -4.67 9.38 1.22
C ARG A 124 -5.61 8.18 1.30
N ALA A 125 -6.51 8.14 2.28
CA ALA A 125 -7.48 7.05 2.36
C ALA A 125 -8.38 6.96 1.12
N VAL A 126 -8.83 8.09 0.56
CA VAL A 126 -9.56 8.15 -0.70
C VAL A 126 -8.71 7.60 -1.85
N VAL A 127 -7.42 7.93 -1.92
CA VAL A 127 -6.51 7.35 -2.93
C VAL A 127 -6.40 5.82 -2.76
N GLY A 128 -6.27 5.34 -1.53
CA GLY A 128 -6.25 3.90 -1.21
C GLY A 128 -7.56 3.22 -1.62
N ALA A 129 -8.69 3.86 -1.38
CA ALA A 129 -10.01 3.40 -1.76
C ALA A 129 -10.20 3.33 -3.28
N ILE A 130 -9.76 4.36 -4.02
CA ILE A 130 -9.76 4.35 -5.50
C ILE A 130 -8.91 3.18 -6.00
N HIS A 131 -7.74 2.94 -5.40
CA HIS A 131 -6.88 1.83 -5.77
C HIS A 131 -7.57 0.47 -5.54
N ARG A 132 -8.21 0.25 -4.38
CA ARG A 132 -8.91 -1.02 -4.08
C ARG A 132 -10.18 -1.22 -4.92
N ASP A 133 -10.93 -0.16 -5.20
CA ASP A 133 -12.20 -0.23 -5.93
C ASP A 133 -12.02 -0.29 -7.46
N ARG A 134 -11.08 0.52 -7.98
CA ARG A 134 -10.90 0.79 -9.42
C ARG A 134 -9.53 0.37 -9.96
N GLY A 135 -8.57 0.03 -9.12
CA GLY A 135 -7.21 -0.36 -9.50
C GLY A 135 -6.21 0.80 -9.59
N TYR A 136 -4.92 0.46 -9.65
CA TYR A 136 -3.81 1.43 -9.65
C TYR A 136 -3.90 2.48 -10.75
N VAL A 137 -4.24 2.10 -11.99
CA VAL A 137 -4.32 3.05 -13.11
C VAL A 137 -5.33 4.16 -12.85
N GLN A 138 -6.48 3.85 -12.26
CA GLN A 138 -7.49 4.86 -11.96
C GLN A 138 -7.03 5.78 -10.83
N ALA A 139 -6.38 5.25 -9.79
CA ALA A 139 -5.78 6.08 -8.74
C ALA A 139 -4.68 7.00 -9.31
N ARG A 140 -3.77 6.46 -10.13
CA ARG A 140 -2.70 7.21 -10.79
C ARG A 140 -3.24 8.30 -11.71
N ASN A 141 -4.22 8.00 -12.56
CA ASN A 141 -4.81 8.96 -13.48
C ASN A 141 -5.56 10.07 -12.73
N TRP A 142 -6.27 9.72 -11.65
CA TRP A 142 -6.93 10.69 -10.79
C TRP A 142 -5.93 11.64 -10.13
N LEU A 143 -4.84 11.11 -9.56
CA LEU A 143 -3.76 11.91 -9.00
C LEU A 143 -3.05 12.77 -10.05
N GLN A 144 -2.83 12.23 -11.24
CA GLN A 144 -2.23 12.99 -12.34
C GLN A 144 -3.10 14.20 -12.68
N LYS A 145 -4.40 14.01 -12.85
CA LYS A 145 -5.36 15.07 -13.20
C LYS A 145 -5.48 16.13 -12.11
N HIS A 146 -5.60 15.72 -10.85
CA HIS A 146 -6.00 16.61 -9.76
C HIS A 146 -4.83 17.17 -8.94
N LEU A 147 -3.73 16.43 -8.83
CA LEU A 147 -2.57 16.80 -7.99
C LEU A 147 -1.34 17.19 -8.81
N ILE A 148 -0.97 16.38 -9.82
CA ILE A 148 0.35 16.47 -10.45
C ILE A 148 0.37 17.45 -11.62
N ALA A 149 -0.48 17.26 -12.63
CA ALA A 149 -0.49 18.05 -13.86
C ALA A 149 -0.71 19.56 -13.61
N PRO A 150 -1.65 19.98 -12.73
CA PRO A 150 -1.84 21.41 -12.44
C PRO A 150 -0.58 22.14 -11.95
N LEU A 151 0.37 21.40 -11.38
CA LEU A 151 1.60 21.95 -10.83
C LEU A 151 2.80 21.78 -11.75
N LEU A 152 2.93 20.62 -12.42
CA LEU A 152 4.15 20.25 -13.13
C LEU A 152 4.08 20.44 -14.65
N GLU A 153 2.90 20.37 -15.27
CA GLU A 153 2.77 20.28 -16.73
C GLU A 153 3.39 21.49 -17.45
N LYS A 154 3.18 22.69 -16.93
CA LYS A 154 3.77 23.94 -17.44
C LYS A 154 5.30 24.02 -17.32
N HIS A 155 5.91 23.12 -16.57
CA HIS A 155 7.36 23.05 -16.33
C HIS A 155 8.02 21.87 -17.07
N LEU A 156 7.26 21.10 -17.85
CA LEU A 156 7.79 19.98 -18.62
C LEU A 156 8.71 20.45 -19.74
N LYS A 157 9.83 19.74 -19.91
CA LYS A 157 10.77 19.96 -21.01
C LYS A 157 10.63 18.85 -22.05
N LYS A 158 10.79 19.19 -23.32
CA LYS A 158 10.85 18.23 -24.44
C LYS A 158 12.22 17.55 -24.52
N ILE A 159 12.66 16.94 -23.41
CA ILE A 159 13.90 16.15 -23.34
C ILE A 159 13.48 14.70 -23.10
N THR A 160 13.95 13.81 -23.97
CA THR A 160 13.65 12.36 -23.89
C THR A 160 14.77 11.56 -23.26
N GLU A 161 16.01 12.06 -23.32
CA GLU A 161 17.18 11.41 -22.73
C GLU A 161 17.15 11.49 -21.20
N ARG A 162 17.41 10.33 -20.55
CA ARG A 162 17.48 10.21 -19.09
C ARG A 162 18.80 10.73 -18.56
N LYS A 163 18.74 11.66 -17.60
CA LYS A 163 19.89 12.26 -16.91
C LYS A 163 20.69 11.24 -16.12
N GLU A 164 20.01 10.33 -15.43
CA GLU A 164 20.62 9.28 -14.60
C GLU A 164 19.86 7.94 -14.77
N PRO A 165 19.95 7.26 -15.93
CA PRO A 165 19.05 6.16 -16.29
C PRO A 165 18.97 5.06 -15.23
N GLU A 166 20.13 4.57 -14.77
CA GLU A 166 20.23 3.51 -13.75
C GLU A 166 19.64 3.97 -12.40
N LYS A 167 20.02 5.17 -11.92
CA LYS A 167 19.56 5.69 -10.63
C LYS A 167 18.07 6.03 -10.64
N GLN A 168 17.54 6.49 -11.77
CA GLN A 168 16.11 6.77 -11.94
C GLN A 168 15.29 5.47 -11.95
N LEU A 169 15.78 4.42 -12.63
CA LEU A 169 15.11 3.11 -12.64
C LEU A 169 15.11 2.49 -11.23
N ARG A 170 16.26 2.49 -10.55
CA ARG A 170 16.37 2.04 -9.16
C ARG A 170 15.43 2.83 -8.24
N TRP A 171 15.37 4.14 -8.41
CA TRP A 171 14.50 5.01 -7.62
C TRP A 171 13.01 4.69 -7.82
N LEU A 172 12.56 4.47 -9.07
CA LEU A 172 11.20 3.98 -9.32
C LEU A 172 10.95 2.66 -8.57
N GLY A 173 11.91 1.74 -8.61
CA GLY A 173 11.86 0.49 -7.86
C GLY A 173 11.79 0.65 -6.34
N ASP A 174 12.50 1.65 -5.80
CA ASP A 174 12.48 1.99 -4.37
C ASP A 174 11.10 2.50 -3.90
N LEU A 175 10.27 3.06 -4.80
CA LEU A 175 8.88 3.47 -4.51
C LEU A 175 7.86 2.37 -4.86
N LEU A 176 8.16 1.55 -5.86
CA LEU A 176 7.30 0.46 -6.29
C LEU A 176 7.30 -0.71 -5.29
N LEU A 177 8.46 -1.05 -4.72
CA LEU A 177 8.59 -2.10 -3.72
C LEU A 177 7.66 -1.89 -2.50
N PRO A 178 7.69 -0.75 -1.78
CA PRO A 178 6.77 -0.53 -0.66
C PRO A 178 5.30 -0.52 -1.10
N ALA A 179 4.95 0.03 -2.26
CA ALA A 179 3.56 -0.01 -2.75
C ALA A 179 3.05 -1.44 -2.99
N ILE A 180 3.90 -2.32 -3.54
CA ILE A 180 3.58 -3.75 -3.74
C ILE A 180 3.46 -4.48 -2.42
N LEU A 181 4.41 -4.26 -1.49
CA LEU A 181 4.38 -4.88 -0.18
C LEU A 181 3.16 -4.42 0.63
N ASP A 182 2.83 -3.13 0.59
CA ASP A 182 1.68 -2.56 1.29
C ASP A 182 0.37 -3.10 0.74
N ASP A 183 0.19 -3.16 -0.59
CA ASP A 183 -1.00 -3.75 -1.20
C ASP A 183 -1.12 -5.24 -0.86
N HIS A 184 -0.01 -6.00 -0.91
CA HIS A 184 -0.01 -7.41 -0.58
C HIS A 184 -0.35 -7.67 0.89
N LEU A 185 0.29 -6.94 1.82
CA LEU A 185 0.04 -7.08 3.26
C LEU A 185 -1.37 -6.60 3.63
N PHE A 186 -1.85 -5.52 3.02
CA PHE A 186 -3.21 -5.02 3.22
C PHE A 186 -4.27 -6.05 2.82
N GLU A 187 -4.04 -6.76 1.71
CA GLU A 187 -4.94 -7.83 1.21
C GLU A 187 -4.82 -9.13 2.02
N MET A 188 -3.60 -9.53 2.38
CA MET A 188 -3.35 -10.75 3.15
C MET A 188 -3.87 -10.66 4.60
N LEU A 189 -3.88 -9.46 5.19
CA LEU A 189 -4.15 -9.24 6.62
C LEU A 189 -5.25 -8.17 6.83
N PRO A 190 -6.52 -8.47 6.51
CA PRO A 190 -7.62 -7.50 6.43
C PRO A 190 -8.01 -6.85 7.77
N GLU A 191 -7.77 -7.51 8.90
CA GLU A 191 -8.17 -6.98 10.22
C GLU A 191 -6.96 -6.55 11.07
N VAL A 192 -5.77 -6.55 10.48
CA VAL A 192 -4.53 -6.22 11.19
C VAL A 192 -4.28 -4.71 11.17
N ASP A 193 -3.87 -4.19 12.32
CA ASP A 193 -3.53 -2.78 12.52
C ASP A 193 -2.31 -2.34 11.69
N VAL A 194 -2.29 -1.06 11.33
CA VAL A 194 -1.26 -0.46 10.47
C VAL A 194 0.14 -0.53 11.09
N ASP A 195 0.27 -0.51 12.42
CA ASP A 195 1.59 -0.59 13.06
C ASP A 195 2.25 -1.94 12.79
N LEU A 196 1.47 -3.03 12.84
CA LEU A 196 1.97 -4.34 12.47
C LEU A 196 2.26 -4.44 10.96
N LEU A 197 1.39 -3.93 10.08
CA LEU A 197 1.66 -3.91 8.63
C LEU A 197 2.98 -3.16 8.32
N CYS A 198 3.18 -1.99 8.94
CA CYS A 198 4.42 -1.23 8.84
C CYS A 198 5.64 -2.01 9.34
N ALA A 199 5.49 -2.76 10.44
CA ALA A 199 6.56 -3.57 11.00
C ALA A 199 6.93 -4.75 10.09
N LEU A 200 5.94 -5.44 9.52
CA LEU A 200 6.14 -6.53 8.55
C LEU A 200 6.83 -6.02 7.28
N ARG A 201 6.35 -4.91 6.71
CA ARG A 201 7.00 -4.26 5.55
C ARG A 201 8.45 -3.87 5.84
N ARG A 202 8.73 -3.34 7.03
CA ARG A 202 10.10 -3.01 7.46
C ARG A 202 10.98 -4.25 7.55
N ALA A 203 10.46 -5.36 8.08
CA ALA A 203 11.19 -6.63 8.13
C ALA A 203 11.53 -7.13 6.71
N LEU A 204 10.58 -7.07 5.79
CA LEU A 204 10.76 -7.49 4.40
C LEU A 204 11.73 -6.61 3.59
N THR A 205 11.95 -5.35 4.00
CA THR A 205 12.80 -4.41 3.26
C THR A 205 14.23 -4.30 3.80
N THR A 206 14.62 -5.15 4.76
CA THR A 206 15.98 -5.17 5.32
C THR A 206 17.03 -5.58 4.30
N ASN A 207 18.29 -5.19 4.55
CA ASN A 207 19.42 -5.59 3.70
C ASN A 207 19.61 -7.11 3.61
N ALA A 208 19.23 -7.86 4.65
CA ALA A 208 19.28 -9.32 4.65
C ALA A 208 18.33 -9.90 3.58
N PHE A 209 17.06 -9.51 3.59
CA PHE A 209 16.09 -9.92 2.56
C PHE A 209 16.53 -9.50 1.16
N GLN A 210 17.00 -8.26 0.99
CA GLN A 210 17.49 -7.80 -0.32
C GLN A 210 18.68 -8.62 -0.83
N THR A 211 19.56 -9.07 0.07
CA THR A 211 20.68 -9.95 -0.27
C THR A 211 20.19 -11.33 -0.68
N THR A 212 19.26 -11.93 0.09
CA THR A 212 18.64 -13.21 -0.24
C THR A 212 17.94 -13.17 -1.59
N TRP A 213 17.11 -12.17 -1.85
CA TRP A 213 16.43 -12.01 -3.14
C TRP A 213 17.41 -11.85 -4.30
N ALA A 214 18.51 -11.11 -4.10
CA ALA A 214 19.53 -10.93 -5.12
C ALA A 214 20.27 -12.23 -5.47
N GLN A 215 20.33 -13.22 -4.55
CA GLN A 215 20.90 -14.54 -4.81
C GLN A 215 19.99 -15.41 -5.69
N HIS A 216 18.68 -15.18 -5.69
CA HIS A 216 17.70 -15.89 -6.51
C HIS A 216 17.54 -15.32 -7.94
N LEU A 217 18.33 -14.30 -8.30
CA LEU A 217 18.35 -13.75 -9.66
C LEU A 217 19.13 -14.66 -10.60
N THR A 218 18.49 -15.04 -11.71
CA THR A 218 19.12 -15.81 -12.80
C THR A 218 20.05 -14.91 -13.61
N ASP A 219 20.91 -15.51 -14.42
CA ASP A 219 21.77 -14.75 -15.35
C ASP A 219 20.94 -13.92 -16.34
N ALA A 220 19.83 -14.47 -16.83
CA ALA A 220 18.90 -13.75 -17.70
C ALA A 220 18.29 -12.50 -17.03
N ASP A 221 18.02 -12.54 -15.73
CA ASP A 221 17.55 -11.34 -15.02
C ASP A 221 18.64 -10.28 -14.93
N ARG A 222 19.89 -10.70 -14.71
CA ARG A 222 21.03 -9.80 -14.60
C ARG A 222 21.34 -9.14 -15.92
N GLU A 223 21.19 -9.85 -17.03
CA GLU A 223 21.37 -9.33 -18.39
C GLU A 223 20.32 -8.27 -18.77
N ARG A 224 19.13 -8.28 -18.16
CA ARG A 224 18.11 -7.23 -18.35
C ARG A 224 18.46 -5.91 -17.64
N LEU A 225 19.38 -5.93 -16.69
CA LEU A 225 19.78 -4.73 -15.95
C LEU A 225 20.81 -3.92 -16.73
N LEU A 226 20.65 -2.59 -16.76
CA LEU A 226 21.65 -1.68 -17.32
C LEU A 226 23.04 -1.87 -16.71
N ASN A 227 23.09 -2.25 -15.43
CA ASN A 227 24.31 -2.56 -14.70
C ASN A 227 24.11 -3.85 -13.87
N PRO A 228 24.54 -5.03 -14.39
CA PRO A 228 24.37 -6.32 -13.72
C PRO A 228 25.04 -6.42 -12.33
N ARG A 229 26.05 -5.57 -12.08
CA ARG A 229 26.80 -5.50 -10.81
C ARG A 229 26.38 -4.30 -9.95
N GLY A 230 25.29 -3.63 -10.32
CA GLY A 230 24.75 -2.48 -9.61
C GLY A 230 24.15 -2.84 -8.24
N THR A 231 23.92 -1.81 -7.42
CA THR A 231 23.25 -1.97 -6.12
C THR A 231 21.75 -2.11 -6.30
N LYS A 232 21.09 -2.89 -5.44
CA LYS A 232 19.63 -3.10 -5.45
C LYS A 232 19.07 -3.66 -6.79
N PRO A 233 19.61 -4.79 -7.29
CA PRO A 233 19.21 -5.36 -8.58
C PRO A 233 17.73 -5.78 -8.62
N VAL A 234 17.16 -6.19 -7.49
CA VAL A 234 15.76 -6.62 -7.38
C VAL A 234 14.80 -5.46 -7.60
N GLN A 235 15.05 -4.29 -7.00
CA GLN A 235 14.24 -3.09 -7.18
C GLN A 235 14.29 -2.60 -8.64
N MET A 236 15.47 -2.65 -9.26
CA MET A 236 15.62 -2.29 -10.66
C MET A 236 14.86 -3.25 -11.58
N LEU A 237 14.97 -4.57 -11.32
CA LEU A 237 14.26 -5.58 -12.08
C LEU A 237 12.74 -5.45 -11.91
N LEU A 238 12.29 -5.15 -10.70
CA LEU A 238 10.88 -4.87 -10.40
C LEU A 238 10.37 -3.66 -11.16
N ALA A 239 11.13 -2.56 -11.16
CA ALA A 239 10.79 -1.37 -11.94
C ALA A 239 10.74 -1.67 -13.44
N GLN A 240 11.70 -2.45 -13.96
CA GLN A 240 11.72 -2.86 -15.36
C GLN A 240 10.50 -3.73 -15.70
N ALA A 241 10.18 -4.74 -14.89
CA ALA A 241 9.01 -5.59 -15.07
C ALA A 241 7.72 -4.78 -15.08
N PHE A 242 7.57 -3.82 -14.17
CA PHE A 242 6.41 -2.91 -14.16
C PHE A 242 6.30 -2.07 -15.44
N LEU A 243 7.42 -1.56 -15.96
CA LEU A 243 7.42 -0.79 -17.22
C LEU A 243 7.10 -1.69 -18.43
N ASP A 244 7.59 -2.92 -18.44
CA ASP A 244 7.34 -3.89 -19.50
C ASP A 244 5.85 -4.27 -19.50
N TYR A 245 5.28 -4.65 -18.36
CA TYR A 245 3.83 -4.89 -18.24
C TYR A 245 3.00 -3.64 -18.56
N SER A 246 3.51 -2.45 -18.24
CA SER A 246 2.86 -1.19 -18.61
C SER A 246 2.83 -0.96 -20.12
N SER A 247 3.81 -1.46 -20.86
CA SER A 247 3.85 -1.37 -22.32
C SER A 247 2.90 -2.37 -23.00
N GLU A 248 2.68 -3.53 -22.36
CA GLU A 248 1.75 -4.56 -22.83
C GLU A 248 0.29 -4.23 -22.48
N ASN A 249 0.02 -3.96 -21.21
CA ASN A 249 -1.30 -3.62 -20.71
C ASN A 249 -1.20 -2.77 -19.44
N GLU A 250 -1.25 -1.46 -19.65
CA GLU A 250 -1.17 -0.47 -18.57
C GLU A 250 -2.16 -0.75 -17.42
N LYS A 251 -3.39 -1.20 -17.71
CA LYS A 251 -4.43 -1.46 -16.70
C LYS A 251 -4.05 -2.57 -15.72
N LEU A 252 -3.26 -3.56 -16.17
CA LEU A 252 -2.86 -4.71 -15.37
C LEU A 252 -1.43 -4.62 -14.83
N ALA A 253 -0.64 -3.65 -15.30
CA ALA A 253 0.79 -3.55 -15.04
C ALA A 253 1.18 -3.63 -13.55
N PHE A 254 0.49 -2.86 -12.69
CA PHE A 254 0.76 -2.90 -11.25
C PHE A 254 0.46 -4.28 -10.65
N ARG A 255 -0.69 -4.87 -11.01
CA ARG A 255 -1.09 -6.20 -10.52
C ARG A 255 -0.12 -7.28 -10.98
N GLN A 256 0.26 -7.27 -12.26
CA GLN A 256 1.22 -8.23 -12.80
C GLN A 256 2.61 -8.07 -12.17
N ALA A 257 3.07 -6.84 -11.95
CA ALA A 257 4.33 -6.59 -11.24
C ALA A 257 4.28 -7.06 -9.78
N ARG A 258 3.16 -6.82 -9.09
CA ARG A 258 2.90 -7.30 -7.73
C ARG A 258 2.93 -8.83 -7.68
N ASP A 259 2.15 -9.49 -8.52
CA ASP A 259 2.02 -10.95 -8.51
C ASP A 259 3.36 -11.60 -8.85
N TRP A 260 4.05 -11.11 -9.89
CA TRP A 260 5.42 -11.53 -10.24
C TRP A 260 6.40 -11.40 -9.06
N PHE A 261 6.36 -10.28 -8.34
CA PHE A 261 7.26 -10.07 -7.20
C PHE A 261 6.92 -10.99 -6.03
N VAL A 262 5.65 -11.07 -5.67
CA VAL A 262 5.14 -11.86 -4.54
C VAL A 262 5.45 -13.34 -4.76
N GLU A 263 5.13 -13.88 -5.93
CA GLU A 263 5.34 -15.30 -6.24
C GLU A 263 6.82 -15.69 -6.25
N ARG A 264 7.69 -14.76 -6.63
CA ARG A 264 9.10 -15.04 -6.82
C ARG A 264 9.95 -14.82 -5.56
N PHE A 265 9.59 -13.84 -4.73
CA PHE A 265 10.47 -13.36 -3.67
C PHE A 265 9.87 -13.46 -2.27
N LEU A 266 8.55 -13.64 -2.13
CA LEU A 266 7.91 -13.67 -0.82
C LEU A 266 7.49 -15.08 -0.42
N ASP A 267 7.87 -15.45 0.79
CA ASP A 267 7.33 -16.62 1.47
C ASP A 267 6.11 -16.20 2.28
N LYS A 268 4.91 -16.52 1.74
CA LYS A 268 3.62 -16.17 2.35
C LYS A 268 3.44 -16.83 3.73
N GLU A 269 3.91 -18.07 3.90
CA GLU A 269 3.83 -18.78 5.18
C GLU A 269 4.73 -18.10 6.22
N ALA A 270 5.93 -17.68 5.82
CA ALA A 270 6.83 -16.95 6.71
C ALA A 270 6.28 -15.60 7.15
N ILE A 271 5.66 -14.85 6.23
CA ILE A 271 4.99 -13.59 6.56
C ILE A 271 3.84 -13.84 7.53
N LEU A 272 3.01 -14.85 7.26
CA LEU A 272 1.86 -15.20 8.09
C LEU A 272 2.30 -15.62 9.50
N ARG A 273 3.32 -16.47 9.61
CA ARG A 273 3.92 -16.87 10.88
C ARG A 273 4.42 -15.66 11.67
N GLU A 274 5.19 -14.77 11.04
CA GLU A 274 5.70 -13.56 11.69
C GLU A 274 4.56 -12.65 12.18
N ALA A 275 3.50 -12.50 11.39
CA ALA A 275 2.31 -11.74 11.79
C ALA A 275 1.64 -12.36 13.01
N ILE A 276 1.41 -13.68 12.99
CA ILE A 276 0.80 -14.43 14.10
C ILE A 276 1.62 -14.29 15.38
N VAL A 277 2.93 -14.50 15.32
CA VAL A 277 3.83 -14.41 16.48
C VAL A 277 3.74 -13.01 17.11
N ARG A 278 3.75 -11.96 16.29
CA ARG A 278 3.63 -10.58 16.77
C ARG A 278 2.25 -10.28 17.37
N LEU A 279 1.17 -10.79 16.79
CA LEU A 279 -0.18 -10.63 17.31
C LEU A 279 -0.35 -11.38 18.65
N GLN A 280 0.17 -12.60 18.76
CA GLN A 280 0.19 -13.35 20.02
C GLN A 280 0.96 -12.61 21.12
N ALA A 281 2.12 -12.03 20.78
CA ALA A 281 2.90 -11.21 21.71
C ALA A 281 2.15 -9.94 22.18
N ARG A 282 1.17 -9.45 21.41
CA ARG A 282 0.26 -8.35 21.78
C ARG A 282 -0.98 -8.83 22.55
N GLY A 283 -1.09 -10.12 22.85
CA GLY A 283 -2.23 -10.69 23.58
C GLY A 283 -3.48 -10.93 22.72
N VAL A 284 -3.35 -10.94 21.39
CA VAL A 284 -4.48 -11.21 20.50
C VAL A 284 -4.98 -12.65 20.68
N PRO A 285 -6.28 -12.89 20.94
CA PRO A 285 -6.80 -14.22 21.22
C PRO A 285 -6.65 -15.19 20.03
N GLN A 286 -6.40 -16.47 20.31
CA GLN A 286 -6.32 -17.52 19.28
C GLN A 286 -7.55 -17.55 18.36
N LYS A 287 -8.75 -17.44 18.94
CA LYS A 287 -10.01 -17.39 18.19
C LYS A 287 -10.05 -16.23 17.20
N TRP A 288 -9.51 -15.08 17.58
CA TRP A 288 -9.42 -13.93 16.70
C TRP A 288 -8.45 -14.20 15.55
N LEU A 289 -7.29 -14.81 15.81
CA LEU A 289 -6.32 -15.18 14.77
C LEU A 289 -6.92 -16.15 13.74
N VAL A 290 -7.60 -17.19 14.23
CA VAL A 290 -8.25 -18.19 13.38
C VAL A 290 -9.30 -17.56 12.46
N HIS A 291 -10.11 -16.64 12.98
CA HIS A 291 -11.14 -15.96 12.18
C HIS A 291 -10.59 -14.88 11.25
N ASN A 292 -9.77 -13.98 11.79
CA ASN A 292 -9.47 -12.70 11.14
C ASN A 292 -8.12 -12.69 10.40
N VAL A 293 -7.25 -13.66 10.69
CA VAL A 293 -5.96 -13.83 9.99
C VAL A 293 -6.00 -15.04 9.07
N LEU A 294 -6.56 -16.18 9.53
CA LEU A 294 -6.64 -17.40 8.73
C LEU A 294 -7.95 -17.54 7.94
N GLY A 295 -8.98 -16.74 8.23
CA GLY A 295 -10.25 -16.74 7.49
C GLY A 295 -11.18 -17.91 7.79
N TYR A 296 -10.93 -18.69 8.85
CA TYR A 296 -11.80 -19.81 9.22
C TYR A 296 -13.05 -19.31 9.95
N SER A 297 -14.20 -19.88 9.65
CA SER A 297 -15.44 -19.54 10.35
C SER A 297 -15.47 -20.16 11.76
N SER A 298 -16.45 -19.77 12.58
CA SER A 298 -16.65 -20.43 13.89
C SER A 298 -17.01 -21.91 13.78
N LYS A 299 -17.55 -22.35 12.64
CA LYS A 299 -17.87 -23.77 12.39
C LYS A 299 -16.61 -24.59 12.14
N ASP A 300 -15.58 -23.98 11.57
CA ASP A 300 -14.33 -24.61 11.15
C ASP A 300 -13.18 -24.26 12.09
N TYR A 301 -13.50 -23.89 13.34
CA TYR A 301 -12.53 -23.39 14.31
C TYR A 301 -11.43 -24.42 14.64
N HIS A 302 -11.78 -25.71 14.71
CA HIS A 302 -10.81 -26.76 15.02
C HIS A 302 -9.77 -26.90 13.90
N ASP A 303 -10.21 -26.94 12.64
CA ASP A 303 -9.33 -26.97 11.48
C ASP A 303 -8.43 -25.74 11.43
N GLY A 304 -9.00 -24.56 11.69
CA GLY A 304 -8.25 -23.31 11.74
C GLY A 304 -7.24 -23.24 12.89
N ARG A 305 -7.56 -23.81 14.05
CA ARG A 305 -6.60 -23.96 15.16
C ARG A 305 -5.46 -24.88 14.78
N ASP A 306 -5.75 -26.01 14.15
CA ASP A 306 -4.73 -26.97 13.77
C ASP A 306 -3.82 -26.34 12.70
N ARG A 307 -4.39 -25.64 11.72
CA ARG A 307 -3.65 -24.83 10.75
C ARG A 307 -2.77 -23.76 11.39
N LEU A 308 -3.26 -23.07 12.42
CA LEU A 308 -2.48 -22.08 13.17
C LEU A 308 -1.24 -22.71 13.79
N GLN A 309 -1.36 -23.92 14.36
CA GLN A 309 -0.23 -24.65 14.92
C GLN A 309 0.77 -25.06 13.84
N GLU A 310 0.29 -25.51 12.68
CA GLU A 310 1.17 -25.87 11.57
C GLU A 310 2.04 -24.70 11.10
N ILE A 311 1.46 -23.50 10.99
CA ILE A 311 2.18 -22.28 10.60
C ILE A 311 3.25 -21.91 11.64
N LEU A 312 2.95 -22.10 12.93
CA LEU A 312 3.86 -21.79 14.03
C LEU A 312 5.02 -22.79 14.14
N THR A 313 4.75 -24.09 13.99
CA THR A 313 5.77 -25.13 14.15
C THR A 313 6.50 -25.46 12.85
N GLY A 314 5.95 -25.08 11.69
CA GLY A 314 6.44 -25.50 10.38
C GLY A 314 6.25 -27.00 10.09
N LYS A 315 5.44 -27.69 10.90
CA LYS A 315 5.15 -29.14 10.81
C LYS A 315 3.65 -29.37 10.66
N SER A 316 3.24 -30.38 9.90
CA SER A 316 1.81 -30.71 9.78
C SER A 316 1.25 -31.26 11.10
N ALA A 317 -0.07 -31.13 11.31
CA ALA A 317 -0.77 -31.69 12.48
C ALA A 317 -0.47 -33.19 12.70
N LYS A 318 -0.22 -33.94 11.63
CA LYS A 318 0.16 -35.36 11.67
C LYS A 318 1.55 -35.59 12.27
N GLN A 319 2.52 -34.73 11.95
CA GLN A 319 3.90 -34.81 12.47
C GLN A 319 3.98 -34.39 13.94
N ASN A 320 3.16 -33.41 14.37
CA ASN A 320 3.08 -33.01 15.77
C ASN A 320 2.37 -34.07 16.65
N ALA A 321 1.48 -34.88 16.09
CA ALA A 321 0.84 -35.99 16.80
C ALA A 321 1.77 -37.20 17.01
N GLU A 322 2.64 -37.47 16.02
CA GLU A 322 3.64 -38.55 16.09
C GLU A 322 4.75 -38.24 17.12
N GLU A 323 5.17 -36.97 17.29
CA GLU A 323 6.12 -36.59 18.34
C GLU A 323 5.54 -36.67 19.76
N LYS A 324 4.26 -36.30 19.93
CA LYS A 324 3.59 -36.45 21.24
C LYS A 324 3.40 -37.91 21.65
N GLN A 325 3.29 -38.83 20.70
CA GLN A 325 3.25 -40.28 20.97
C GLN A 325 4.65 -40.85 21.26
N GLY A 326 5.72 -40.26 20.71
CA GLY A 326 7.10 -40.66 20.99
C GLY A 326 7.70 -40.12 22.30
N GLU A 327 7.08 -39.11 22.92
CA GLU A 327 7.47 -38.60 24.25
C GLU A 327 6.75 -39.31 25.42
N GLU A 328 5.74 -40.15 25.14
CA GLU A 328 5.00 -40.95 26.12
C GLU A 328 5.44 -42.43 26.20
N GLU A 329 6.43 -42.86 25.39
CA GLU A 329 7.09 -44.18 25.45
C GLU A 329 8.45 -44.14 26.15
#